data_AF-A0A8R2ABK7-F1
#
_entry.id   AF-A0A8R2ABK7-F1
#
_cell.length_a   1.000
_cell.length_b   1.000
_cell.length_c   1.000
_cell.angle_alpha   90.00
_cell.angle_beta   90.00
_cell.angle_gamma   90.00
#
_symmetry.space_group_name_H-M   'P 1'
#
loop_
_entity.id
_entity.type
_entity.pdbx_description
1 polymer ?
#
loop_
_entity_poly.entity_id
_entity_poly.type
_entity_poly.pdbx_seq_one_letter_code
_entity_poly.pdbx_strand_id
1 'polypeptide(L)'
;MATWENWKTVSLLVCVFTMVREIRPIEPFFTSYLKSMNFTSNQINEEIYAVGTYSCLVLAVVIFLVTDYFRYKPLIIADGIAGIFTYALLLGTPSLFRVQMEQIFFGFFLFIRSCVHYVFVCQGRRQTILSKKSPV
;
A
#
# COMPACT_ATOMS: atom_id res chain seq x y z
N MET A 1 15.29 -16.67 -29.59
CA MET A 1 15.99 -17.04 -28.33
C MET A 1 16.05 -15.84 -27.37
N ALA A 2 14.92 -15.18 -27.10
CA ALA A 2 14.87 -13.89 -26.35
C ALA A 2 13.62 -13.74 -25.47
N THR A 3 13.04 -14.86 -24.98
CA THR A 3 11.83 -14.84 -24.14
C THR A 3 12.11 -15.13 -22.67
N TRP A 4 13.20 -15.84 -22.36
CA TRP A 4 13.57 -16.23 -20.99
C TRP A 4 14.17 -15.11 -20.15
N GLU A 5 14.78 -14.10 -20.78
CA GLU A 5 15.27 -12.88 -20.11
C GLU A 5 14.11 -11.99 -19.65
N ASN A 6 13.00 -11.96 -20.39
CA ASN A 6 11.93 -11.01 -20.15
C ASN A 6 11.25 -11.18 -18.79
N TRP A 7 10.96 -12.41 -18.35
CA TRP A 7 10.25 -12.62 -17.08
C TRP A 7 11.14 -12.38 -15.86
N LYS A 8 12.44 -12.70 -15.96
CA LYS A 8 13.42 -12.41 -14.91
C LYS A 8 13.65 -10.92 -14.80
N THR A 9 13.84 -10.22 -15.93
CA THR A 9 14.00 -8.77 -15.97
C THR A 9 12.77 -8.04 -15.46
N VAL A 10 11.55 -8.48 -15.84
CA VAL A 10 10.31 -7.91 -15.30
C VAL A 10 10.19 -8.15 -13.80
N SER A 11 10.51 -9.34 -13.30
CA SER A 11 10.46 -9.64 -11.86
C SER A 11 11.50 -8.84 -11.06
N LEU A 12 12.71 -8.67 -11.61
CA LEU A 12 13.77 -7.88 -11.02
C LEU A 12 13.38 -6.39 -10.98
N LEU A 13 12.82 -5.86 -12.08
CA LEU A 13 12.38 -4.47 -12.16
C LEU A 13 11.22 -4.19 -11.18
N VAL A 14 10.27 -5.11 -11.03
CA VAL A 14 9.18 -5.00 -10.04
C VAL A 14 9.72 -5.07 -8.61
N CYS A 15 10.71 -5.92 -8.34
CA CYS A 15 11.32 -6.03 -7.01
C CYS A 15 12.05 -4.74 -6.62
N VAL A 16 12.89 -4.20 -7.53
CA VAL A 16 13.59 -2.92 -7.32
C VAL A 16 12.59 -1.77 -7.15
N PHE A 17 11.56 -1.70 -7.98
CA PHE A 17 10.49 -0.71 -7.84
C PHE A 17 9.78 -0.80 -6.48
N THR A 18 9.49 -2.02 -6.02
CA THR A 18 8.84 -2.24 -4.72
C THR A 18 9.76 -1.85 -3.57
N MET A 19 11.07 -2.17 -3.65
CA MET A 19 12.06 -1.71 -2.66
C MET A 19 12.09 -0.19 -2.56
N VAL A 20 12.14 0.51 -3.70
CA VAL A 20 12.14 1.99 -3.72
C VAL A 20 10.86 2.55 -3.11
N ARG A 21 9.71 1.94 -3.39
CA ARG A 21 8.41 2.36 -2.81
C ARG A 21 8.23 1.99 -1.33
N GLU A 22 9.02 1.05 -0.81
CA GLU A 22 9.02 0.71 0.62
C GLU A 22 9.84 1.70 1.45
N ILE A 23 10.69 2.50 0.81
CA ILE A 23 11.36 3.61 1.49
C ILE A 23 10.28 4.67 1.77
N ARG A 24 9.81 4.70 3.01
CA ARG A 24 8.79 5.64 3.49
C ARG A 24 9.43 6.68 4.41
N PRO A 25 10.17 7.65 3.85
CA PRO A 25 10.94 8.59 4.65
C PRO A 25 10.05 9.52 5.47
N ILE A 26 8.77 9.66 5.13
CA ILE A 26 7.84 10.61 5.76
C ILE A 26 7.25 10.13 7.09
N GLU A 27 7.08 8.82 7.26
CA GLU A 27 6.52 8.21 8.48
C GLU A 27 7.28 8.58 9.77
N PRO A 28 8.64 8.52 9.83
CA PRO A 28 9.36 8.89 11.04
C PRO A 28 9.20 10.37 11.42
N PHE A 29 8.85 11.24 10.48
CA PHE A 29 8.63 12.67 10.74
C PHE A 29 7.19 12.99 11.14
N PHE A 30 6.25 12.06 10.99
CA PHE A 30 4.82 12.32 11.18
C PHE A 30 4.47 12.71 12.62
N THR A 31 4.98 11.99 13.62
CA THR A 31 4.74 12.34 15.04
C THR A 31 5.30 13.71 15.39
N SER A 32 6.50 14.03 14.89
CA SER A 32 7.16 15.32 15.11
C SER A 32 6.37 16.46 14.46
N TYR A 33 5.79 16.22 13.28
CA TYR A 33 4.93 17.16 12.58
C TYR A 33 3.65 17.46 13.36
N LEU A 34 2.96 16.44 13.89
CA LEU A 34 1.77 16.64 14.72
C LEU A 34 2.07 17.38 16.02
N LYS A 35 3.21 17.07 16.66
CA LYS A 35 3.64 17.77 17.87
C LYS A 35 3.91 19.26 17.62
N SER A 36 4.48 19.61 16.46
CA SER A 36 4.70 21.01 16.05
C SER A 36 3.41 21.80 15.86
N MET A 37 2.26 21.13 15.66
CA MET A 37 0.95 21.73 15.46
C MET A 37 0.12 21.84 16.75
N ASN A 38 0.76 21.72 17.92
CA ASN A 38 0.16 21.82 19.27
C ASN A 38 -0.78 20.67 19.68
N PHE A 39 -0.65 19.48 19.08
CA PHE A 39 -1.35 18.29 19.57
C PHE A 39 -0.66 17.71 20.82
N THR A 40 -1.43 17.32 21.83
CA THR A 40 -0.89 16.67 23.03
C THR A 40 -0.51 15.22 22.74
N SER A 41 0.54 14.70 23.38
CA SER A 41 1.04 13.33 23.13
C SER A 41 -0.01 12.25 23.36
N ASN A 42 -0.88 12.40 24.37
CA ASN A 42 -1.98 11.46 24.63
C ASN A 42 -2.99 11.44 23.49
N GLN A 43 -3.36 12.61 22.97
CA GLN A 43 -4.33 12.73 21.89
C GLN A 43 -3.81 12.08 20.60
N ILE A 44 -2.52 12.24 20.30
CA ILE A 44 -1.91 11.60 19.14
C ILE A 44 -1.99 10.06 19.23
N ASN A 45 -1.73 9.49 20.41
CA ASN A 45 -1.76 8.04 20.59
C ASN A 45 -3.20 7.48 20.62
N GLU A 46 -4.09 8.12 21.37
CA GLU A 46 -5.44 7.59 21.60
C GLU A 46 -6.42 7.90 20.46
N GLU A 47 -6.30 9.04 19.78
CA GLU A 47 -7.25 9.43 18.73
C GLU A 47 -6.72 9.20 17.32
N ILE A 48 -5.42 9.34 17.08
CA ILE A 48 -4.85 9.28 15.73
C ILE A 48 -4.32 7.87 15.45
N TYR A 49 -3.38 7.39 16.27
CA TYR A 49 -2.78 6.06 16.09
C TYR A 49 -3.76 4.92 16.31
N ALA A 50 -4.66 5.04 17.29
CA ALA A 50 -5.70 4.03 17.51
C ALA A 50 -6.62 3.91 16.30
N VAL A 51 -7.12 5.04 15.77
CA VAL A 51 -7.99 5.06 14.58
C VAL A 51 -7.28 4.48 13.36
N GLY A 52 -6.02 4.82 13.13
CA GLY A 52 -5.22 4.23 12.04
C GLY A 52 -5.09 2.71 12.17
N THR A 53 -4.83 2.21 13.37
CA THR A 53 -4.67 0.76 13.63
C THR A 53 -5.98 -0.01 13.45
N TYR A 54 -7.06 0.47 14.06
CA TYR A 54 -8.37 -0.19 13.95
C TYR A 54 -8.92 -0.13 12.52
N SER A 55 -8.78 1.00 11.84
CA SER A 55 -9.20 1.13 10.45
C SER A 55 -8.42 0.20 9.53
N CYS A 56 -7.10 0.06 9.71
CA CYS A 56 -6.28 -0.88 8.94
C CYS A 56 -6.78 -2.33 9.05
N LEU A 57 -7.15 -2.78 10.26
CA LEU A 57 -7.69 -4.14 10.47
C LEU A 57 -9.03 -4.36 9.75
N VAL A 58 -9.91 -3.36 9.74
CA VAL A 58 -11.19 -3.46 9.02
C VAL A 58 -10.97 -3.43 7.51
N LEU A 59 -10.13 -2.51 7.03
CA LEU A 59 -9.78 -2.39 5.62
C LEU A 59 -9.08 -3.63 5.09
N ALA A 60 -8.32 -4.34 5.94
CA ALA A 60 -7.71 -5.62 5.58
C ALA A 60 -8.74 -6.62 5.07
N VAL A 61 -9.85 -6.77 5.79
CA VAL A 61 -10.95 -7.67 5.42
C VAL A 61 -11.65 -7.19 4.14
N VAL A 62 -11.92 -5.89 4.04
CA VAL A 62 -12.58 -5.29 2.87
C VAL A 62 -11.75 -5.48 1.60
N ILE A 63 -10.46 -5.15 1.64
CA ILE A 63 -9.57 -5.26 0.48
C ILE A 63 -9.35 -6.71 0.10
N PHE A 64 -9.28 -7.63 1.08
CA PHE A 64 -9.21 -9.06 0.79
C PHE A 64 -10.39 -9.53 -0.07
N LEU A 65 -11.61 -9.15 0.31
CA LEU A 65 -12.83 -9.44 -0.47
C LEU A 65 -12.80 -8.78 -1.86
N VAL A 66 -12.41 -7.50 -1.94
CA VAL A 66 -12.30 -6.78 -3.22
C VAL A 66 -11.28 -7.44 -4.14
N THR A 67 -10.16 -7.92 -3.60
CA THR A 67 -9.07 -8.56 -4.36
C THR A 67 -9.52 -9.89 -4.98
N ASP A 68 -10.41 -10.63 -4.32
CA ASP A 68 -10.97 -11.88 -4.85
C ASP A 68 -11.90 -11.62 -6.05
N TYR A 69 -12.68 -10.54 -5.99
CA TYR A 69 -13.64 -10.20 -7.06
C TYR A 69 -12.99 -9.47 -8.25
N PHE A 70 -12.08 -8.53 -7.99
CA PHE A 70 -11.54 -7.61 -8.98
C PHE A 70 -10.08 -7.95 -9.34
N ARG A 71 -9.87 -8.77 -10.38
CA ARG A 71 -8.55 -9.14 -10.93
C ARG A 71 -7.61 -7.93 -11.05
N TYR A 72 -6.44 -7.97 -10.39
CA TYR A 72 -5.24 -7.08 -10.37
C TYR A 72 -5.27 -5.63 -10.94
N LYS A 73 -5.92 -5.34 -12.06
CA LYS A 73 -5.96 -4.02 -12.72
C LYS A 73 -6.59 -2.89 -11.88
N PRO A 74 -7.78 -3.05 -11.26
CA PRO A 74 -8.41 -1.94 -10.54
C PRO A 74 -7.78 -1.72 -9.16
N LEU A 75 -7.17 -2.74 -8.53
CA LEU A 75 -6.41 -2.56 -7.30
C LEU A 75 -5.24 -1.59 -7.50
N ILE A 76 -4.54 -1.68 -8.64
CA ILE A 76 -3.40 -0.80 -8.95
C ILE A 76 -3.87 0.65 -9.16
N ILE A 77 -5.04 0.86 -9.78
CA ILE A 77 -5.61 2.19 -9.98
C ILE A 77 -6.06 2.79 -8.63
N ALA A 78 -6.71 1.98 -7.79
CA ALA A 78 -7.13 2.38 -6.46
C ALA A 78 -5.94 2.75 -5.56
N ASP A 79 -4.83 2.01 -5.64
CA ASP A 79 -3.57 2.33 -4.95
C ASP A 79 -3.06 3.73 -5.30
N GLY A 80 -3.01 4.05 -6.61
CA GLY A 80 -2.54 5.33 -7.08
C GLY A 80 -3.41 6.50 -6.62
N ILE A 81 -4.74 6.34 -6.69
CA ILE A 81 -5.68 7.36 -6.23
C ILE A 81 -5.55 7.57 -4.72
N ALA A 82 -5.55 6.49 -3.94
CA ALA A 82 -5.41 6.56 -2.48
C ALA A 82 -4.11 7.24 -2.04
N GLY A 83 -2.99 6.92 -2.72
CA GLY A 83 -1.71 7.59 -2.45
C GLY A 83 -1.76 9.09 -2.69
N ILE A 84 -2.34 9.53 -3.83
CA ILE A 84 -2.51 10.97 -4.12
C ILE A 84 -3.37 11.64 -3.03
N PHE A 85 -4.46 10.99 -2.59
CA PHE A 85 -5.31 11.51 -1.53
C PHE A 85 -4.57 11.64 -0.20
N THR A 86 -3.79 10.64 0.23
CA THR A 86 -3.00 10.71 1.47
C THR A 86 -2.03 11.89 1.45
N TYR A 87 -1.26 12.06 0.38
CA TYR A 87 -0.31 13.18 0.29
C TYR A 87 -1.02 14.53 0.16
N ALA A 88 -2.15 14.60 -0.55
CA ALA A 88 -2.94 15.82 -0.67
C ALA A 88 -3.56 16.26 0.67
N LEU A 89 -4.04 15.31 1.48
CA LEU A 89 -4.59 15.59 2.81
C LEU A 89 -3.52 16.06 3.81
N LEU A 90 -2.27 15.65 3.59
CA LEU A 90 -1.13 16.07 4.41
C LEU A 90 -0.66 17.51 4.09
N LEU A 91 -1.00 18.04 2.91
CA LEU A 91 -0.66 19.42 2.53
C LEU A 91 -1.63 20.41 3.20
N GLY A 92 -1.13 21.25 4.11
CA GLY A 92 -1.88 22.36 4.71
C GLY A 92 -1.84 22.38 6.24
N THR A 93 -2.85 23.00 6.86
CA THR A 93 -3.02 23.01 8.32
C THR A 93 -3.83 21.77 8.77
N PRO A 94 -3.21 20.81 9.48
CA PRO A 94 -3.90 19.61 9.94
C PRO A 94 -4.91 19.92 11.04
N SER A 95 -6.18 19.70 10.74
CA SER A 95 -7.24 19.53 11.75
C SER A 95 -7.34 18.05 12.14
N LEU A 96 -7.75 17.71 13.37
CA LEU A 96 -7.90 16.33 13.84
C LEU A 96 -8.63 15.42 12.85
N PHE A 97 -9.75 15.88 12.33
CA PHE A 97 -10.55 15.13 11.36
C PHE A 97 -9.79 14.83 10.07
N ARG A 98 -8.97 15.79 9.57
CA ARG A 98 -8.15 15.58 8.37
C ARG A 98 -7.07 14.54 8.60
N VAL A 99 -6.43 14.56 9.78
CA VAL A 99 -5.40 13.59 10.15
C VAL A 99 -6.01 12.20 10.33
N GLN A 100 -7.20 12.09 10.92
CA GLN A 100 -7.90 10.81 11.04
C GLN A 100 -8.29 10.24 9.68
N MET A 101 -8.81 11.06 8.76
CA MET A 101 -9.11 10.63 7.40
C MET A 101 -7.84 10.22 6.65
N GLU A 102 -6.75 10.99 6.79
CA GLU A 102 -5.44 10.66 6.22
C GLU A 102 -4.95 9.28 6.68
N GLN A 103 -5.04 8.96 7.97
CA GLN A 103 -4.68 7.65 8.51
C GLN A 103 -5.50 6.50 7.92
N ILE A 104 -6.80 6.71 7.67
CA ILE A 104 -7.66 5.69 7.05
C ILE A 104 -7.24 5.43 5.59
N PHE A 105 -7.06 6.49 4.80
CA PHE A 105 -6.60 6.37 3.40
C PHE A 105 -5.20 5.79 3.30
N PHE A 106 -4.33 6.13 4.25
CA PHE A 106 -2.99 5.60 4.33
C PHE A 106 -2.99 4.10 4.67
N GLY A 107 -3.84 3.65 5.60
CA GLY A 107 -4.06 2.23 5.88
C GLY A 107 -4.54 1.47 4.64
N PHE A 108 -5.45 2.06 3.86
CA PHE A 108 -5.92 1.52 2.58
C PHE A 108 -4.78 1.34 1.58
N PHE A 109 -3.97 2.37 1.41
CA PHE A 109 -2.82 2.37 0.51
C PHE A 109 -1.79 1.30 0.89
N LEU A 110 -1.42 1.18 2.17
CA LEU A 110 -0.49 0.15 2.65
C LEU A 110 -1.01 -1.28 2.37
N PHE A 111 -2.31 -1.51 2.59
CA PHE A 111 -2.87 -2.84 2.47
C PHE A 111 -3.04 -3.26 1.01
N ILE A 112 -3.57 -2.39 0.14
CA ILE A 112 -3.66 -2.65 -1.31
C ILE A 112 -2.28 -2.97 -1.89
N ARG A 113 -1.26 -2.18 -1.53
CA ARG A 113 0.10 -2.38 -2.02
C ARG A 113 0.65 -3.77 -1.68
N SER A 114 0.43 -4.22 -0.46
CA SER A 114 0.82 -5.58 -0.01
C SER A 114 0.10 -6.68 -0.80
N CYS A 115 -1.20 -6.50 -1.03
CA CYS A 115 -1.99 -7.44 -1.84
C CYS A 115 -1.54 -7.50 -3.30
N VAL A 116 -1.23 -6.36 -3.93
CA VAL A 116 -0.75 -6.32 -5.32
C VAL A 116 0.55 -7.09 -5.48
N HIS A 117 1.51 -6.91 -4.57
CA HIS A 117 2.76 -7.66 -4.61
C HIS A 117 2.54 -9.17 -4.42
N TYR A 118 1.69 -9.55 -3.47
CA TYR A 118 1.33 -10.96 -3.26
C TYR A 118 0.68 -11.57 -4.51
N VAL A 119 -0.28 -10.88 -5.12
CA VAL A 119 -0.96 -11.32 -6.35
C VAL A 119 0.03 -11.43 -7.52
N PHE A 120 0.96 -10.48 -7.65
CA PHE A 120 1.98 -10.51 -8.71
C PHE A 120 2.94 -11.70 -8.56
N VAL A 121 3.43 -11.97 -7.35
CA VAL A 121 4.29 -13.13 -7.05
C VAL A 121 3.54 -14.46 -7.25
N CYS A 122 2.29 -14.54 -6.81
CA CYS A 122 1.44 -15.72 -7.00
C CYS A 122 1.12 -15.97 -8.47
N GLN A 123 0.85 -14.91 -9.25
CA GLN A 123 0.71 -14.98 -10.70
C GLN A 123 2.00 -15.46 -11.36
N GLY A 124 3.15 -14.92 -10.98
CA GLY A 124 4.46 -15.33 -11.47
C GLY A 124 4.73 -16.82 -11.25
N ARG A 125 4.49 -17.33 -10.02
CA ARG A 125 4.64 -18.77 -9.72
C ARG A 125 3.72 -19.66 -10.54
N ARG A 126 2.48 -19.24 -10.77
CA ARG A 126 1.52 -20.01 -11.59
C ARG A 126 1.99 -20.13 -13.05
N GLN A 127 2.57 -19.08 -13.63
CA GLN A 127 3.15 -19.10 -14.98
C GLN A 127 4.37 -20.02 -15.09
N THR A 128 5.25 -20.04 -14.08
CA THR A 128 6.43 -20.93 -14.05
C THR A 128 6.02 -22.41 -13.97
N ILE A 129 5.00 -22.73 -13.18
CA ILE A 129 4.48 -24.10 -13.06
C ILE A 129 3.81 -24.55 -14.36
N LEU A 130 3.02 -23.69 -15.00
CA LEU A 130 2.38 -24.00 -16.28
C LEU A 130 3.41 -24.16 -17.41
N SER A 131 4.47 -23.35 -17.43
CA SER A 131 5.56 -23.49 -18.38
C SER A 131 6.34 -24.81 -18.21
N LYS A 132 6.51 -25.32 -16.98
CA LYS A 132 7.11 -26.64 -16.72
C LYS A 132 6.17 -27.82 -17.04
N LYS A 133 4.86 -27.59 -17.11
CA LYS A 133 3.85 -28.62 -17.35
C LYS A 133 3.46 -28.79 -18.82
N SER A 134 4.01 -27.98 -19.73
CA SER A 134 3.95 -28.21 -21.17
C SER A 134 5.11 -29.14 -21.57
N PRO A 135 4.90 -30.46 -21.72
CA PRO A 135 5.90 -31.31 -22.33
C PRO A 135 6.00 -30.90 -23.80
N VAL A 136 7.20 -30.47 -24.22
CA VAL A 136 7.68 -30.74 -25.56
C VAL A 136 8.54 -31.99 -25.43
#